data_AF-A0A965GF65-F1
#
_entry.id   AF-A0A965GF65-F1
#
_cell.length_a   1.000
_cell.length_b   1.000
_cell.length_c   1.000
_cell.angle_alpha   90.00
_cell.angle_beta   90.00
_cell.angle_gamma   90.00
#
_symmetry.space_group_name_H-M   'P 1'
#
loop_
_entity.id
_entity.type
_entity.pdbx_description
1 polymer ?
#
loop_
_entity_poly.entity_id
_entity_poly.type
_entity_poly.pdbx_seq_one_letter_code
_entity_poly.pdbx_strand_id
1 'polypeptide(L)'
;MNKYREQFSLDPQIAYLNHGSFGAVPKIVAQAQREFQMLEESNPNLFFRTTLPKLHDEARAFVAEWLGTTPELFAFVPNASQGVITAASALVTKPRSQIVATSLGYGGVLNGLAE
;
A
#
# COMPACT_ATOMS: atom_id res chain seq x y z
N MET A 1 -11.19 -12.29 26.71
CA MET A 1 -11.35 -11.54 25.44
C MET A 1 -10.01 -11.61 24.70
N ASN A 2 -10.00 -11.76 23.37
CA ASN A 2 -8.75 -11.97 22.62
C ASN A 2 -7.92 -10.69 22.63
N LYS A 3 -6.73 -10.71 23.25
CA LYS A 3 -5.81 -9.56 23.39
C LYS A 3 -5.51 -8.83 22.07
N TYR A 4 -5.58 -9.54 20.95
CA TYR A 4 -5.35 -8.95 19.62
C TYR A 4 -6.58 -8.22 19.08
N ARG A 5 -7.81 -8.67 19.39
CA ARG A 5 -9.05 -8.01 18.95
C ARG A 5 -9.17 -6.60 19.53
N GLU A 6 -8.76 -6.42 20.79
CA GLU A 6 -8.80 -5.14 21.51
C GLU A 6 -7.88 -4.07 20.89
N GLN A 7 -6.90 -4.49 20.10
CA GLN A 7 -6.01 -3.59 19.37
C GLN A 7 -6.69 -2.95 18.16
N PHE A 8 -7.86 -3.40 17.72
CA PHE A 8 -8.58 -2.80 16.59
C PHE A 8 -9.79 -1.99 17.07
N SER A 9 -10.20 -1.01 16.26
CA SER A 9 -11.38 -0.19 16.50
C SER A 9 -12.64 -0.73 15.79
N LEU A 10 -12.67 -2.04 15.50
CA LEU A 10 -13.82 -2.69 14.89
C LEU A 10 -15.03 -2.66 15.84
N ASP A 11 -16.24 -2.54 15.28
CA ASP A 11 -17.47 -2.59 16.06
C ASP A 11 -17.55 -3.92 16.84
N PRO A 12 -17.63 -3.90 18.18
CA PRO A 12 -17.67 -5.11 18.98
C PRO A 12 -18.90 -5.98 18.72
N GLN A 13 -20.00 -5.39 18.21
CA GLN A 13 -21.25 -6.09 17.89
C GLN A 13 -21.20 -6.80 16.52
N ILE A 14 -20.19 -6.50 15.69
CA ILE A 14 -20.06 -7.06 14.35
C ILE A 14 -18.99 -8.17 14.34
N ALA A 15 -19.39 -9.33 13.83
CA ALA A 15 -18.47 -10.39 13.42
C ALA A 15 -17.87 -10.02 12.07
N TYR A 16 -16.71 -9.37 12.09
CA TYR A 16 -16.02 -8.97 10.86
C TYR A 16 -15.26 -10.14 10.24
N LEU A 17 -15.92 -10.86 9.33
CA LEU A 17 -15.42 -12.11 8.73
C LEU A 17 -14.67 -11.92 7.40
N ASN A 18 -14.64 -10.70 6.85
CA ASN A 18 -14.00 -10.39 5.56
C ASN A 18 -12.86 -9.36 5.69
N HIS A 19 -11.85 -9.67 6.51
CA HIS A 19 -10.66 -8.83 6.63
C HIS A 19 -9.80 -8.80 5.35
N GLY A 20 -9.96 -9.80 4.47
CA GLY A 20 -9.19 -9.92 3.23
C GLY A 20 -9.57 -8.92 2.12
N SER A 21 -10.71 -8.23 2.20
CA SER A 21 -11.06 -7.19 1.21
C SER A 21 -10.35 -5.87 1.46
N PHE A 22 -10.74 -5.15 2.52
CA PHE A 22 -10.22 -3.82 2.83
C PHE A 22 -9.34 -3.78 4.07
N GLY A 23 -9.45 -4.79 4.92
CA GLY A 23 -8.74 -4.86 6.20
C GLY A 23 -9.18 -3.81 7.22
N ALA A 24 -8.44 -3.78 8.31
CA ALA A 24 -8.46 -2.75 9.33
C ALA A 24 -7.06 -2.70 9.94
N VAL A 25 -6.62 -1.53 10.40
CA VAL A 25 -5.32 -1.41 11.07
C VAL A 25 -5.49 -1.40 12.60
N PRO A 26 -4.50 -1.87 13.37
CA PRO A 26 -4.48 -1.69 14.81
C PRO A 26 -4.50 -0.19 15.20
N LYS A 27 -5.02 0.12 16.38
CA LYS A 27 -5.13 1.46 16.97
C LYS A 27 -3.81 2.21 16.97
N ILE A 28 -2.70 1.52 17.23
CA ILE A 28 -1.36 2.12 17.21
C ILE A 28 -0.96 2.62 15.81
N VAL A 29 -1.32 1.88 14.75
CA VAL A 29 -1.06 2.29 13.37
C VAL A 29 -1.97 3.46 12.97
N ALA A 30 -3.26 3.40 13.33
CA ALA A 30 -4.19 4.51 13.12
C ALA A 30 -3.79 5.79 13.88
N GLN A 31 -3.12 5.64 15.03
CA GLN A 31 -2.58 6.75 15.79
C GLN A 31 -1.37 7.38 15.08
N ALA A 32 -0.42 6.57 14.62
CA ALA A 32 0.74 7.05 13.85
C ALA A 32 0.31 7.77 12.56
N GLN A 33 -0.71 7.27 11.85
CA GLN A 33 -1.27 7.96 10.67
C GLN A 33 -1.78 9.37 11.01
N ARG A 34 -2.49 9.52 12.14
CA ARG A 34 -2.99 10.83 12.60
C ARG A 34 -1.85 11.77 13.00
N GLU A 35 -0.78 11.25 13.56
CA GLU A 35 0.41 12.05 13.89
C GLU A 35 1.09 12.60 12.63
N PHE A 36 1.22 11.80 11.56
CA PHE A 36 1.72 12.30 10.28
C PHE A 36 0.81 13.36 9.65
N GLN A 37 -0.52 13.20 9.75
CA GLN A 37 -1.48 14.22 9.28
C GLN A 37 -1.33 15.53 10.06
N MET A 38 -1.22 15.48 11.38
CA MET A 38 -0.98 16.69 12.19
C MET A 38 0.35 17.36 11.83
N LEU A 39 1.39 16.57 11.56
CA LEU A 39 2.69 17.09 11.14
C LEU A 39 2.63 17.77 9.78
N GLU A 40 1.94 17.16 8.82
CA GLU A 40 1.66 17.73 7.50
C GLU A 40 0.95 19.08 7.62
N GLU A 41 -0.16 19.14 8.36
CA GLU A 41 -0.97 20.35 8.52
C GLU A 41 -0.22 21.48 9.27
N SER A 42 0.68 21.12 10.19
CA SER A 42 1.44 22.12 10.96
C SER A 42 2.39 22.97 10.10
N ASN A 43 2.96 22.39 9.04
CA ASN A 43 3.84 23.08 8.10
C ASN A 43 3.97 22.28 6.79
N PRO A 44 3.02 22.41 5.85
CA PRO A 44 2.98 21.59 4.65
C PRO A 44 4.19 21.81 3.74
N ASN A 45 4.74 23.03 3.69
CA ASN A 45 5.93 23.32 2.90
C ASN A 45 7.15 22.54 3.39
N LEU A 46 7.39 22.51 4.70
CA LEU A 46 8.46 21.72 5.28
C LEU A 46 8.20 20.22 5.12
N PHE A 47 6.96 19.81 5.38
CA PHE A 47 6.57 18.41 5.33
C PHE A 47 6.82 17.79 3.95
N PHE A 48 6.23 18.36 2.90
CA PHE A 48 6.33 17.80 1.55
C PHE A 48 7.73 17.94 0.94
N ARG A 49 8.46 19.02 1.25
CA ARG A 49 9.79 19.24 0.65
C ARG A 49 10.91 18.45 1.33
N THR A 50 10.79 18.18 2.63
CA THR A 50 11.92 17.67 3.42
C THR A 50 11.55 16.50 4.32
N THR A 51 10.44 16.58 5.05
CA THR A 51 10.09 15.56 6.05
C THR A 51 9.61 14.27 5.40
N LEU A 52 8.63 14.36 4.50
CA LEU A 52 8.04 13.20 3.82
C LEU A 52 9.07 12.41 3.01
N PRO A 53 9.96 13.01 2.20
CA PRO A 53 10.99 12.25 1.49
C PRO A 53 11.88 11.41 2.42
N LYS A 54 12.31 11.98 3.55
CA LYS A 54 13.13 11.27 4.54
C LYS A 54 12.37 10.10 5.18
N LEU A 55 11.16 10.35 5.66
CA LEU A 55 10.30 9.31 6.24
C LEU A 55 10.01 8.19 5.24
N HIS A 56 9.80 8.55 3.97
CA HIS A 56 9.55 7.60 2.89
C HIS A 56 10.78 6.73 2.60
N ASP A 57 11.99 7.30 2.58
CA ASP A 57 13.23 6.55 2.40
C ASP A 57 13.51 5.60 3.57
N GLU A 58 13.29 6.05 4.81
CA GLU A 58 13.41 5.21 6.01
C GLU A 58 12.42 4.04 5.97
N ALA A 59 11.14 4.30 5.67
CA ALA A 59 10.12 3.27 5.55
C ALA A 59 10.44 2.28 4.43
N ARG A 60 10.94 2.77 3.29
CA ARG A 60 11.36 1.95 2.15
C ARG A 60 12.52 1.04 2.52
N ALA A 61 13.53 1.56 3.21
CA ALA A 61 14.66 0.76 3.65
C ALA A 61 14.24 -0.36 4.61
N PHE A 62 13.43 -0.03 5.60
CA PHE A 62 12.91 -0.99 6.57
C PHE A 62 12.09 -2.11 5.90
N VAL A 63 11.15 -1.77 5.02
CA VAL A 63 10.28 -2.76 4.37
C VAL A 63 11.07 -3.61 3.37
N ALA A 64 12.00 -3.02 2.63
CA ALA A 64 12.86 -3.76 1.72
C ALA A 64 13.69 -4.82 2.47
N GLU A 65 14.32 -4.44 3.58
CA GLU A 65 15.08 -5.36 4.43
C GLU A 65 14.18 -6.48 4.96
N TRP A 66 12.99 -6.14 5.46
CA TRP A 66 12.01 -7.12 5.97
C TRP A 66 11.56 -8.12 4.89
N LEU A 67 11.45 -7.68 3.64
CA LEU A 67 11.12 -8.52 2.47
C LEU A 67 12.33 -9.26 1.89
N GLY A 68 13.54 -9.03 2.41
CA GLY A 68 14.78 -9.64 1.90
C GLY A 68 15.25 -9.09 0.55
N THR A 69 14.98 -7.82 0.27
CA THR A 69 15.42 -7.11 -0.95
C THR A 69 16.15 -5.80 -0.61
N THR A 70 16.59 -5.05 -1.62
CA THR A 70 17.23 -3.74 -1.42
C THR A 70 16.25 -2.58 -1.67
N PRO A 71 16.49 -1.39 -1.07
CA PRO A 71 15.64 -0.22 -1.23
C PRO A 71 15.47 0.23 -2.70
N GLU A 72 16.46 -0.06 -3.56
CA GLU A 72 16.46 0.26 -4.98
C GLU A 72 15.52 -0.65 -5.79
N LEU A 73 15.20 -1.83 -5.26
CA LEU A 73 14.31 -2.82 -5.87
C LEU A 73 12.90 -2.80 -5.27
N PHE A 74 12.59 -1.84 -4.40
CA PHE A 74 11.30 -1.70 -3.75
C PHE A 74 10.72 -0.30 -3.96
N ALA A 75 9.41 -0.22 -4.17
CA ALA A 75 8.67 1.03 -4.22
C ALA A 75 7.32 0.89 -3.52
N PHE A 76 6.91 1.92 -2.78
CA PHE A 76 5.52 2.06 -2.35
C PHE A 76 4.67 2.52 -3.54
N VAL A 77 3.53 1.85 -3.73
CA VAL A 77 2.51 2.19 -4.72
C VAL A 77 1.15 2.28 -4.02
N PRO A 78 0.17 2.99 -4.59
CA PRO A 78 -1.12 3.20 -3.91
C PRO A 78 -1.86 1.91 -3.53
N ASN A 79 -1.74 0.85 -4.34
CA ASN A 79 -2.35 -0.45 -4.08
C ASN A 79 -1.78 -1.54 -5.03
N ALA A 80 -2.16 -2.79 -4.78
CA ALA A 80 -1.72 -3.93 -5.57
C ALA A 80 -2.08 -3.82 -7.06
N SER A 81 -3.28 -3.36 -7.40
CA SER A 81 -3.70 -3.22 -8.80
C SER A 81 -2.82 -2.25 -9.56
N GLN A 82 -2.56 -1.07 -8.98
CA GLN A 82 -1.69 -0.06 -9.57
C GLN A 82 -0.26 -0.58 -9.73
N GLY A 83 0.24 -1.36 -8.77
CA GLY A 83 1.56 -1.99 -8.87
C GLY A 83 1.68 -2.91 -10.09
N VAL A 84 0.70 -3.81 -10.28
CA VAL A 84 0.70 -4.74 -11.41
C VAL A 84 0.56 -4.01 -12.74
N ILE A 85 -0.37 -3.04 -12.83
CA ILE A 85 -0.61 -2.26 -14.05
C ILE A 85 0.65 -1.50 -14.43
N THR A 86 1.24 -0.72 -13.51
CA THR A 86 2.48 0.04 -13.76
C THR A 86 3.62 -0.87 -14.23
N ALA A 87 3.82 -2.02 -13.59
CA ALA A 87 4.87 -2.96 -13.98
C ALA A 87 4.64 -3.55 -15.37
N ALA A 88 3.40 -3.95 -15.69
CA ALA A 88 3.07 -4.48 -17.00
C ALA A 88 3.24 -3.41 -18.10
N SER A 89 2.72 -2.19 -17.90
CA SER A 89 2.84 -1.09 -18.86
C SER A 89 4.30 -0.72 -19.15
N ALA A 90 5.19 -0.82 -18.16
CA ALA A 90 6.61 -0.57 -18.35
C ALA A 90 7.33 -1.64 -19.22
N LEU A 91 6.80 -2.87 -19.29
CA LEU A 91 7.38 -3.98 -20.03
C LEU A 91 6.82 -4.13 -21.45
N VAL A 92 5.55 -3.75 -21.67
CA VAL A 92 4.84 -3.85 -22.95
C VAL A 92 5.21 -2.66 -23.85
N THR A 93 6.46 -2.62 -24.28
CA THR A 93 7.04 -1.51 -25.08
C THR A 93 7.13 -1.81 -26.57
N LYS A 94 7.02 -3.08 -26.97
CA LYS A 94 7.19 -3.52 -28.36
C LYS A 94 5.85 -3.65 -29.08
N PRO A 95 5.76 -3.24 -30.36
CA PRO A 95 4.61 -3.56 -31.18
C PRO A 95 4.33 -5.07 -31.16
N ARG A 96 3.05 -5.44 -30.99
CA ARG A 96 2.55 -6.83 -30.91
C ARG A 96 2.87 -7.61 -29.63
N SER A 97 3.32 -6.94 -28.56
CA SER A 97 3.39 -7.57 -27.24
C SER A 97 1.99 -7.99 -26.78
N GLN A 98 1.87 -9.16 -26.16
CA GLN A 98 0.61 -9.69 -25.62
C GLN A 98 0.77 -9.94 -24.12
N ILE A 99 -0.22 -9.50 -23.34
CA ILE A 99 -0.34 -9.87 -21.93
C ILE A 99 -1.23 -11.11 -21.86
N VAL A 100 -0.76 -12.14 -21.17
CA VAL A 100 -1.53 -13.35 -20.89
C VAL A 100 -1.83 -13.40 -19.40
N ALA A 101 -3.11 -13.52 -19.06
CA ALA A 101 -3.58 -13.68 -17.69
C ALA A 101 -4.54 -14.87 -17.58
N THR A 102 -4.73 -15.39 -16.38
CA THR A 102 -5.70 -16.46 -16.13
C THR A 102 -7.10 -15.87 -15.94
N SER A 103 -8.14 -16.70 -16.10
CA SER A 103 -9.52 -16.32 -15.80
C SER A 103 -9.79 -16.09 -14.30
N LEU A 104 -8.80 -16.32 -13.43
CA LEU A 104 -8.84 -16.06 -11.99
C LEU A 104 -8.20 -14.71 -11.62
N GLY A 105 -7.73 -13.94 -12.62
CA GLY A 105 -7.14 -12.63 -12.38
C GLY A 105 -8.10 -11.67 -11.68
N TYR A 106 -7.55 -10.81 -10.82
CA TYR A 106 -8.35 -9.82 -10.12
C TYR A 106 -8.94 -8.82 -11.12
N GLY A 107 -10.27 -8.64 -11.11
CA GLY A 107 -10.97 -7.82 -12.11
C GLY A 107 -10.43 -6.39 -12.24
N GLY A 108 -10.04 -5.76 -11.13
CA GLY A 108 -9.44 -4.42 -11.14
C GLY A 108 -8.10 -4.36 -11.89
N VAL A 109 -7.32 -5.44 -11.88
CA VAL A 109 -6.09 -5.55 -12.67
C VAL A 109 -6.42 -5.82 -14.13
N LEU A 110 -7.28 -6.81 -14.40
CA LEU A 110 -7.60 -7.22 -15.78
C LEU A 110 -8.22 -6.07 -16.59
N ASN A 111 -9.11 -5.30 -15.98
CA ASN A 111 -9.71 -4.14 -16.63
C ASN A 111 -8.67 -3.04 -16.90
N GLY A 112 -7.83 -2.71 -15.93
CA GLY A 112 -6.82 -1.66 -16.09
C GLY A 112 -5.68 -2.03 -17.05
N LEU A 113 -5.49 -3.32 -17.36
CA LEU A 113 -4.54 -3.78 -18.39
C LEU A 113 -5.15 -3.80 -19.80
N ALA A 114 -6.48 -3.72 -19.91
CA ALA A 114 -7.20 -3.76 -21.19
C ALA A 114 -7.44 -2.37 -21.79
N GLU A 115 -7.24 -1.31 -21.00
CA GLU A 115 -7.22 0.10 -21.43
C GLU A 115 -5.90 0.46 -22.13
#